data_AF-A0A1S1HFC4-F1
#
_entry.id   AF-A0A1S1HFC4-F1
#
_cell.length_a   1.000
_cell.length_b   1.000
_cell.length_c   1.000
_cell.angle_alpha   90.00
_cell.angle_beta   90.00
_cell.angle_gamma   90.00
#
_symmetry.space_group_name_H-M   'P 1'
#
loop_
_entity.id
_entity.type
_entity.pdbx_description
1 polymer ?
#
loop_
_entity_poly.entity_id
_entity_poly.type
_entity_poly.pdbx_seq_one_letter_code
_entity_poly.pdbx_strand_id
1 'polypeptide(L)'
;MTPLPIALRAALPIGAALLLIGAYAYGRSDGRRLAEGPAIAAIERVKAAALATADAARTKTAAAHAADLARARAAEQRAAIINQEVSNDYQARLADARARYDRLLADAAARPAASGGAGAGLPGLPGAAGRPDAAATQDRLPPADALTATEQALQLDALIRWVEAQIAAAKADGR
;
A
#
# COMPACT_ATOMS: atom_id res chain seq x y z
N MET A 1 98.29 53.28 -19.86
CA MET A 1 97.21 52.35 -20.27
C MET A 1 97.35 51.08 -19.45
N THR A 2 96.65 50.98 -18.32
CA THR A 2 96.76 49.87 -17.36
C THR A 2 95.68 48.81 -17.68
N PRO A 3 96.05 47.57 -18.00
CA PRO A 3 95.06 46.52 -18.27
C PRO A 3 94.35 46.12 -16.97
N LEU A 4 93.01 46.11 -17.00
CA LEU A 4 92.20 45.61 -15.88
C LEU A 4 92.54 44.14 -15.56
N PRO A 5 92.56 43.74 -14.27
CA PRO A 5 92.90 42.39 -13.87
C PRO A 5 91.88 41.36 -14.39
N ILE A 6 92.39 40.30 -15.01
CA ILE A 6 91.64 39.21 -15.66
C ILE A 6 90.62 38.56 -14.71
N ALA A 7 90.85 38.61 -13.40
CA ALA A 7 89.95 38.11 -12.37
C ALA A 7 88.57 38.81 -12.35
N LEU A 8 88.47 40.08 -12.78
CA LEU A 8 87.21 40.82 -12.77
C LEU A 8 86.32 40.50 -13.99
N ARG A 9 86.89 39.96 -15.08
CA ARG A 9 86.15 39.60 -16.30
C ARG A 9 85.41 38.26 -16.20
N ALA A 10 85.83 37.37 -15.29
CA ALA A 10 85.21 36.06 -15.09
C ALA A 10 84.05 36.06 -14.06
N ALA A 11 83.95 37.08 -13.20
CA ALA A 11 82.91 37.17 -12.16
C ALA A 11 81.56 37.70 -12.67
N LEU A 12 81.58 38.54 -13.71
CA LEU A 12 80.40 39.12 -14.35
C LEU A 12 79.42 38.10 -14.98
N PRO A 13 79.85 37.07 -15.73
CA PRO A 13 78.93 36.10 -16.32
C PRO A 13 78.27 35.19 -15.27
N ILE A 14 78.96 34.88 -14.17
CA ILE A 14 78.43 34.01 -13.11
C ILE A 14 77.32 34.73 -12.33
N GLY A 15 77.51 36.01 -11.99
CA GLY A 15 76.47 36.81 -11.34
C GLY A 15 75.22 36.97 -12.20
N ALA A 16 75.38 37.21 -13.50
CA ALA A 16 74.26 37.30 -14.45
C ALA A 16 73.50 35.98 -14.60
N ALA A 17 74.22 34.85 -14.65
CA ALA A 17 73.61 33.52 -14.74
C ALA A 17 72.77 33.18 -13.50
N LEU A 18 73.24 33.50 -12.29
CA LEU A 18 72.49 33.26 -11.05
C LEU A 18 71.23 34.14 -10.96
N LEU A 19 71.30 35.39 -11.41
CA LEU A 19 70.13 36.27 -11.48
C LEU A 19 69.08 35.75 -12.46
N LEU A 20 69.49 35.23 -13.62
CA LEU A 20 68.57 34.63 -14.59
C LEU A 20 67.93 33.34 -14.06
N ILE A 21 68.69 32.49 -13.38
CA ILE A 21 68.17 31.28 -12.73
C ILE A 21 67.19 31.66 -11.62
N GLY A 22 67.51 32.66 -10.79
CA GLY A 22 66.64 33.17 -9.74
C GLY A 22 65.34 33.76 -10.29
N ALA A 23 65.41 34.58 -11.34
CA ALA A 23 64.24 35.16 -12.01
C ALA A 23 63.36 34.07 -12.65
N TYR A 24 63.98 33.06 -13.28
CA TYR A 24 63.27 31.92 -13.85
C TYR A 24 62.57 31.07 -12.77
N ALA A 25 63.27 30.76 -11.67
CA ALA A 25 62.71 30.00 -10.56
C ALA A 25 61.57 30.75 -9.87
N TYR A 26 61.73 32.07 -9.66
CA TYR A 26 60.70 32.94 -9.10
C TYR A 26 59.46 32.99 -10.00
N GLY A 27 59.63 33.29 -11.30
CA GLY A 27 58.52 33.32 -12.26
C GLY A 27 57.81 31.97 -12.41
N ARG A 28 58.55 30.86 -12.35
CA ARG A 28 57.98 29.50 -12.36
C ARG A 28 57.18 29.18 -11.08
N SER A 29 57.64 29.65 -9.93
CA SER A 29 56.95 29.46 -8.65
C SER A 29 55.68 30.32 -8.54
N ASP A 30 55.73 31.55 -9.06
CA ASP A 30 54.59 32.47 -9.07
C ASP A 30 53.51 31.99 -10.04
N GLY A 31 53.92 31.48 -11.21
CA GLY A 31 53.01 30.84 -12.16
C GLY A 31 52.28 29.61 -11.59
N ARG A 32 52.90 28.84 -10.69
CA ARG A 32 52.23 27.72 -10.00
C ARG A 32 51.21 28.20 -8.97
N ARG A 33 51.55 29.23 -8.18
CA ARG A 33 50.63 29.81 -7.18
C ARG A 33 49.39 30.43 -7.83
N LEU A 34 49.58 31.12 -8.96
CA LEU A 34 48.48 31.68 -9.75
C LEU A 34 47.62 30.60 -10.41
N ALA A 35 48.19 29.44 -10.76
CA ALA A 35 47.47 28.30 -11.31
C ALA A 35 46.75 27.43 -10.25
N GLU A 36 47.27 27.36 -9.03
CA GLU A 36 46.70 26.57 -7.92
C GLU A 36 45.47 27.24 -7.29
N GLY A 37 45.45 28.57 -7.19
CA GLY A 37 44.31 29.34 -6.68
C GLY A 37 42.95 29.02 -7.34
N PRO A 38 42.83 29.07 -8.69
CA PRO A 38 41.58 28.73 -9.36
C PRO A 38 41.21 27.26 -9.25
N ALA A 39 42.19 26.34 -9.18
CA ALA A 39 41.94 24.91 -9.00
C ALA A 39 41.36 24.62 -7.61
N ILE A 40 41.91 25.22 -6.55
CA ILE A 40 41.38 25.10 -5.19
C ILE A 40 39.95 25.67 -5.12
N ALA A 41 39.72 26.85 -5.71
CA ALA A 41 38.38 27.44 -5.76
C ALA A 41 37.37 26.56 -6.52
N ALA A 42 37.79 25.91 -7.61
CA ALA A 42 36.93 24.98 -8.34
C ALA A 42 36.59 23.73 -7.51
N ILE A 43 37.57 23.16 -6.80
CA ILE A 43 37.35 22.02 -5.90
C ILE A 43 36.36 22.37 -4.79
N GLU A 44 36.50 23.53 -4.15
CA GLU A 44 35.57 23.98 -3.09
C GLU A 44 34.15 24.20 -3.63
N ARG A 45 33.99 24.74 -4.85
CA ARG A 45 32.67 24.85 -5.49
C ARG A 45 32.04 23.48 -5.75
N VAL A 46 32.83 22.52 -6.23
CA VAL A 46 32.35 21.15 -6.48
C VAL A 46 31.94 20.48 -5.17
N LYS A 47 32.74 20.62 -4.09
CA LYS A 47 32.39 20.11 -2.76
C LYS A 47 31.09 20.73 -2.24
N ALA A 48 30.96 22.05 -2.32
CA ALA A 48 29.75 22.75 -1.89
C ALA A 48 28.51 22.30 -2.68
N ALA A 49 28.64 22.17 -4.00
CA ALA A 49 27.57 21.66 -4.85
C ALA A 49 27.22 20.20 -4.53
N ALA A 50 28.21 19.35 -4.25
CA ALA A 50 28.00 17.96 -3.88
C ALA A 50 27.29 17.83 -2.52
N LEU A 51 27.68 18.63 -1.53
CA LEU A 51 27.01 18.68 -0.22
C LEU A 51 25.56 19.15 -0.35
N ALA A 52 25.33 20.24 -1.09
CA ALA A 52 23.98 20.73 -1.36
C ALA A 52 23.11 19.68 -2.07
N THR A 53 23.68 18.94 -3.03
CA THR A 53 22.99 17.85 -3.73
C THR A 53 22.67 16.70 -2.78
N ALA A 54 23.61 16.31 -1.91
CA ALA A 54 23.41 15.24 -0.93
C ALA A 54 22.32 15.60 0.08
N ASP A 55 22.28 16.84 0.56
CA ASP A 55 21.25 17.30 1.50
C ASP A 55 19.87 17.42 0.82
N ALA A 56 19.84 17.90 -0.43
CA ALA A 56 18.62 17.88 -1.25
C ALA A 56 18.10 16.46 -1.50
N ALA A 57 19.00 15.49 -1.71
CA ALA A 57 18.62 14.09 -1.85
C ALA A 57 18.08 13.52 -0.54
N ARG A 58 18.76 13.73 0.59
CA ARG A 58 18.33 13.27 1.92
C ARG A 58 16.95 13.81 2.30
N THR A 59 16.72 15.11 2.09
CA THR A 59 15.43 15.75 2.38
C THR A 59 14.31 15.18 1.51
N LYS A 60 14.54 14.99 0.21
CA LYS A 60 13.58 14.33 -0.69
C LYS A 60 13.28 12.89 -0.29
N THR A 61 14.31 12.10 0.05
CA THR A 61 14.14 10.72 0.50
C THR A 61 13.38 10.65 1.82
N ALA A 62 13.68 11.52 2.78
CA ALA A 62 12.95 11.60 4.04
C ALA A 62 11.47 11.98 3.82
N ALA A 63 11.20 12.93 2.93
CA ALA A 63 9.83 13.32 2.57
C ALA A 63 9.07 12.17 1.87
N ALA A 64 9.72 11.46 0.94
CA ALA A 64 9.14 10.29 0.28
C ALA A 64 8.80 9.18 1.29
N HIS A 65 9.73 8.84 2.19
CA HIS A 65 9.47 7.86 3.25
C HIS A 65 8.33 8.28 4.18
N ALA A 66 8.26 9.55 4.57
CA ALA A 66 7.16 10.06 5.39
C ALA A 66 5.81 9.94 4.66
N ALA A 67 5.79 10.26 3.37
CA ALA A 67 4.59 10.10 2.53
C ALA A 67 4.17 8.63 2.39
N ASP A 68 5.12 7.72 2.18
CA ASP A 68 4.85 6.28 2.06
C ASP A 68 4.31 5.71 3.38
N LEU A 69 4.89 6.09 4.52
CA LEU A 69 4.39 5.69 5.84
C LEU A 69 2.98 6.25 6.11
N ALA A 70 2.71 7.49 5.71
CA ALA A 70 1.38 8.07 5.85
C ALA A 70 0.34 7.34 4.99
N ARG A 71 0.71 6.98 3.75
CA ARG A 71 -0.15 6.18 2.85
C ARG A 71 -0.41 4.79 3.40
N ALA A 72 0.63 4.11 3.92
CA ALA A 72 0.49 2.79 4.53
C ALA A 72 -0.50 2.82 5.71
N ARG A 73 -0.36 3.80 6.62
CA ARG A 73 -1.28 3.96 7.75
C ARG A 73 -2.71 4.26 7.30
N ALA A 74 -2.89 5.10 6.29
CA ALA A 74 -4.23 5.39 5.75
C ALA A 74 -4.87 4.13 5.14
N ALA A 75 -4.09 3.31 4.44
CA ALA A 75 -4.56 2.04 3.90
C ALA A 75 -4.96 1.06 5.01
N GLU A 76 -4.16 0.93 6.07
CA GLU A 76 -4.48 0.11 7.24
C GLU A 76 -5.78 0.55 7.92
N GLN A 77 -5.97 1.86 8.11
CA GLN A 77 -7.19 2.42 8.70
C GLN A 77 -8.43 2.11 7.86
N ARG A 78 -8.34 2.27 6.53
CA ARG A 78 -9.46 1.92 5.63
C ARG A 78 -9.75 0.42 5.67
N ALA A 79 -8.73 -0.43 5.66
CA ALA A 79 -8.91 -1.87 5.77
C ALA A 79 -9.59 -2.26 7.09
N ALA A 80 -9.23 -1.61 8.20
CA ALA A 80 -9.88 -1.84 9.49
C ALA A 80 -11.37 -1.45 9.48
N ILE A 81 -11.71 -0.31 8.87
CA ILE A 81 -13.11 0.15 8.72
C ILE A 81 -13.90 -0.87 7.88
N ILE A 82 -13.39 -1.24 6.70
CA ILE A 82 -14.04 -2.23 5.82
C ILE A 82 -14.27 -3.55 6.57
N ASN A 83 -13.26 -4.03 7.31
CA ASN A 83 -13.39 -5.25 8.08
C ASN A 83 -14.49 -5.16 9.14
N GLN A 84 -14.54 -4.05 9.88
CA GLN A 84 -15.56 -3.83 10.89
C GLN A 84 -16.96 -3.75 10.30
N GLU A 85 -17.14 -3.01 9.20
CA GLU A 85 -18.43 -2.85 8.54
C GLU A 85 -18.95 -4.18 7.98
N VAL A 86 -18.12 -4.93 7.27
CA VAL A 86 -18.52 -6.23 6.71
C VAL A 86 -18.80 -7.23 7.82
N SER A 87 -17.98 -7.26 8.88
CA SER A 87 -18.21 -8.14 10.02
C SER A 87 -19.53 -7.82 10.73
N ASN A 88 -19.81 -6.53 10.98
CA ASN A 88 -21.05 -6.10 11.62
C ASN A 88 -22.28 -6.44 10.77
N ASP A 89 -22.25 -6.18 9.46
CA ASP A 89 -23.34 -6.52 8.54
C ASP A 89 -23.61 -8.02 8.51
N TYR A 90 -22.54 -8.83 8.41
CA TYR A 90 -22.64 -10.29 8.45
C TYR A 90 -23.28 -10.78 9.74
N GLN A 91 -22.79 -10.31 10.91
CA GLN A 91 -23.32 -10.73 12.21
C GLN A 91 -24.79 -10.32 12.38
N ALA A 92 -25.17 -9.12 11.94
CA ALA A 92 -26.56 -8.66 11.99
C ALA A 92 -27.48 -9.55 11.13
N ARG A 93 -27.05 -9.88 9.90
CA ARG A 93 -27.81 -10.74 8.99
C ARG A 93 -27.90 -12.19 9.48
N LEU A 94 -26.83 -12.70 10.09
CA LEU A 94 -26.82 -14.03 10.71
C LEU A 94 -27.79 -14.09 11.90
N ALA A 95 -27.78 -13.08 12.77
CA ALA A 95 -28.69 -12.99 13.90
C ALA A 95 -30.16 -12.93 13.45
N ASP A 96 -30.48 -12.12 12.44
CA ASP A 96 -31.83 -12.06 11.87
C ASP A 96 -32.26 -13.40 11.23
N ALA A 97 -31.36 -14.08 10.51
CA ALA A 97 -31.63 -15.39 9.93
C ALA A 97 -31.98 -16.43 11.00
N ARG A 98 -31.22 -16.47 12.10
CA ARG A 98 -31.48 -17.35 13.24
C ARG A 98 -32.79 -17.01 13.94
N ALA A 99 -33.05 -15.72 14.21
CA ALA A 99 -34.31 -15.28 14.79
C ALA A 99 -35.54 -15.65 13.93
N ARG A 100 -35.42 -15.59 12.60
CA ARG A 100 -36.48 -16.07 11.68
C ARG A 100 -36.69 -17.58 11.81
N TYR A 101 -35.61 -18.35 11.89
CA TYR A 101 -35.69 -19.80 12.08
C TYR A 101 -36.34 -20.18 13.40
N ASP A 102 -35.97 -19.52 14.50
CA ASP A 102 -36.56 -19.76 15.82
C ASP A 102 -38.06 -19.46 15.85
N ARG A 103 -38.50 -18.38 15.17
CA ARG A 103 -39.93 -18.07 14.99
C ARG A 103 -40.64 -19.19 14.24
N LEU A 104 -40.04 -19.73 13.16
CA LEU A 104 -40.63 -20.83 12.41
C LEU A 104 -40.77 -22.11 13.25
N LEU A 105 -39.78 -22.42 14.10
CA LEU A 105 -39.86 -23.55 15.02
C LEU A 105 -40.96 -23.34 16.07
N ALA A 106 -41.06 -22.14 16.64
CA ALA A 106 -42.10 -21.80 17.61
C ALA A 106 -43.51 -21.91 16.99
N ASP A 107 -43.69 -21.38 15.78
CA ASP A 107 -44.95 -21.46 15.04
C ASP A 107 -45.33 -22.91 14.69
N ALA A 108 -44.35 -23.73 14.33
CA ALA A 108 -44.56 -25.16 14.05
C ALA A 108 -44.99 -25.94 15.31
N ALA A 109 -44.40 -25.61 16.47
CA ALA A 109 -44.78 -26.21 17.76
C ALA A 109 -46.14 -25.72 18.27
N ALA A 110 -46.52 -24.47 17.99
CA ALA A 110 -47.79 -23.88 18.41
C ALA A 110 -48.99 -24.34 17.59
N ARG A 111 -48.78 -24.86 16.37
CA ARG A 111 -49.86 -25.44 15.56
C ARG A 111 -50.24 -26.80 16.15
N PRO A 112 -51.49 -26.99 16.64
CA PRO A 112 -51.95 -28.32 16.99
C PRO A 112 -51.79 -29.20 15.76
N ALA A 113 -51.26 -30.42 15.93
CA ALA A 113 -51.31 -31.42 14.89
C ALA A 113 -52.78 -31.50 14.44
N ALA A 114 -53.05 -31.08 13.20
CA ALA A 114 -54.36 -31.29 12.61
C ALA A 114 -54.56 -32.80 12.65
N SER A 115 -55.34 -33.26 13.63
CA SER A 115 -55.67 -34.65 13.84
C SER A 115 -56.07 -35.18 12.48
N GLY A 116 -55.33 -36.20 12.01
CA GLY A 116 -55.56 -36.80 10.72
C GLY A 116 -57.05 -36.98 10.51
N GLY A 117 -57.56 -36.43 9.41
CA GLY A 117 -58.90 -36.71 8.93
C GLY A 117 -58.96 -38.19 8.56
N ALA A 118 -59.05 -39.04 9.58
CA ALA A 118 -59.46 -40.43 9.47
C ALA A 118 -60.80 -40.40 8.76
N GLY A 119 -60.84 -41.06 7.61
CA GLY A 119 -62.02 -41.13 6.76
C GLY A 119 -63.22 -41.62 7.55
N ALA A 120 -64.18 -40.73 7.80
CA ALA A 120 -65.56 -41.14 7.91
C ALA A 120 -66.07 -41.30 6.48
N GLY A 121 -65.97 -42.52 5.95
CA GLY A 121 -66.61 -42.89 4.68
C GLY A 121 -68.12 -42.73 4.84
N LEU A 122 -68.67 -41.64 4.30
CA LEU A 122 -70.11 -41.44 4.20
C LEU A 122 -70.64 -42.28 3.02
N PRO A 123 -71.52 -43.27 3.26
CA PRO A 123 -72.09 -44.05 2.18
C PRO A 123 -73.18 -43.21 1.48
N GLY A 124 -72.97 -42.88 0.21
CA GLY A 124 -74.06 -42.49 -0.68
C GLY A 124 -73.95 -41.16 -1.44
N LEU A 125 -72.80 -40.47 -1.48
CA LEU A 125 -72.66 -39.31 -2.38
C LEU A 125 -72.12 -39.72 -3.76
N PRO A 126 -72.77 -39.33 -4.87
CA PRO A 126 -72.21 -39.49 -6.21
C PRO A 126 -70.93 -38.64 -6.32
N GLY A 127 -69.90 -39.22 -6.92
CA GLY A 127 -68.52 -38.70 -6.92
C GLY A 127 -68.44 -37.23 -7.30
N ALA A 128 -68.22 -36.37 -6.29
CA ALA A 128 -67.80 -35.00 -6.50
C ALA A 128 -66.44 -34.99 -7.22
N ALA A 129 -66.26 -34.01 -8.10
CA ALA A 129 -65.06 -33.81 -8.91
C ALA A 129 -63.77 -34.06 -8.10
N GLY A 130 -62.83 -34.75 -8.76
CA GLY A 130 -61.56 -35.19 -8.20
C GLY A 130 -60.97 -34.19 -7.22
N ARG A 131 -60.64 -34.70 -6.04
CA ARG A 131 -59.86 -34.00 -5.02
C ARG A 131 -58.70 -33.28 -5.73
N PRO A 132 -58.43 -31.99 -5.46
CA PRO A 132 -57.26 -31.35 -6.05
C PRO A 132 -56.05 -32.23 -5.76
N ASP A 133 -55.31 -32.58 -6.81
CA ASP A 133 -54.07 -33.33 -6.69
C ASP A 133 -53.25 -32.71 -5.56
N ALA A 134 -52.71 -33.57 -4.69
CA ALA A 134 -51.91 -33.15 -3.56
C ALA A 134 -50.92 -32.08 -4.03
N ALA A 135 -50.98 -30.90 -3.40
CA ALA A 135 -50.10 -29.79 -3.75
C ALA A 135 -48.68 -30.35 -3.83
N ALA A 136 -48.02 -30.15 -4.98
CA ALA A 136 -46.68 -30.66 -5.24
C ALA A 136 -45.85 -30.51 -3.97
N THR A 137 -45.40 -31.65 -3.41
CA THR A 137 -44.47 -31.65 -2.29
C THR A 137 -43.27 -30.88 -2.77
N GLN A 138 -43.21 -29.59 -2.46
CA GLN A 138 -42.08 -28.76 -2.82
C GLN A 138 -40.90 -29.42 -2.12
N ASP A 139 -39.93 -29.88 -2.91
CA ASP A 139 -38.63 -30.41 -2.48
C ASP A 139 -37.90 -29.33 -1.70
N ARG A 140 -38.40 -29.04 -0.51
CA ARG A 140 -37.83 -28.09 0.42
C ARG A 140 -36.89 -28.90 1.29
N LEU A 141 -35.66 -28.42 1.36
CA LEU A 141 -34.70 -28.88 2.36
C LEU A 141 -35.38 -28.90 3.74
N PRO A 142 -35.07 -29.91 4.57
CA PRO A 142 -35.44 -29.89 5.98
C PRO A 142 -35.08 -28.53 6.61
N PRO A 143 -35.91 -27.99 7.53
CA PRO A 143 -35.70 -26.63 8.06
C PRO A 143 -34.28 -26.38 8.61
N ALA A 144 -33.66 -27.39 9.24
CA ALA A 144 -32.28 -27.31 9.74
C ALA A 144 -31.25 -27.19 8.61
N ASP A 145 -31.43 -27.93 7.52
CA ASP A 145 -30.56 -27.88 6.35
C ASP A 145 -30.73 -26.54 5.62
N ALA A 146 -31.95 -26.00 5.57
CA ALA A 146 -32.24 -24.69 5.01
C ALA A 146 -31.57 -23.55 5.80
N LEU A 147 -31.56 -23.63 7.15
CA LEU A 147 -30.81 -22.68 7.98
C LEU A 147 -29.32 -22.77 7.68
N THR A 148 -28.75 -23.98 7.69
CA THR A 148 -27.32 -24.19 7.41
C THR A 148 -26.94 -23.63 6.05
N ALA A 149 -27.72 -23.92 5.00
CA ALA A 149 -27.50 -23.38 3.67
C ALA A 149 -27.56 -21.83 3.65
N THR A 150 -28.46 -21.23 4.42
CA THR A 150 -28.58 -19.77 4.56
C THR A 150 -27.35 -19.18 5.26
N GLU A 151 -26.86 -19.80 6.33
CA GLU A 151 -25.65 -19.34 7.05
C GLU A 151 -24.41 -19.40 6.13
N GLN A 152 -24.25 -20.49 5.38
CA GLN A 152 -23.16 -20.64 4.41
C GLN A 152 -23.27 -19.60 3.28
N ALA A 153 -24.48 -19.36 2.77
CA ALA A 153 -24.70 -18.32 1.76
C ALA A 153 -24.36 -16.92 2.29
N LEU A 154 -24.72 -16.60 3.54
CA LEU A 154 -24.37 -15.33 4.18
C LEU A 154 -22.85 -15.19 4.38
N GLN A 155 -22.16 -16.27 4.76
CA GLN A 155 -20.70 -16.26 4.91
C GLN A 155 -20.01 -16.02 3.57
N LEU A 156 -20.46 -16.68 2.50
CA LEU A 156 -19.92 -16.50 1.16
C LEU A 156 -20.17 -15.08 0.64
N ASP A 157 -21.38 -14.55 0.83
CA ASP A 157 -21.74 -13.18 0.44
C ASP A 157 -20.88 -12.15 1.18
N ALA A 158 -20.66 -12.32 2.49
CA ALA A 158 -19.77 -11.47 3.27
C ALA A 158 -18.33 -11.52 2.75
N LEU A 159 -17.83 -12.70 2.37
CA LEU A 159 -16.49 -12.86 1.79
C LEU A 159 -16.38 -12.14 0.44
N ILE A 160 -17.38 -12.28 -0.44
CA ILE A 160 -17.41 -11.61 -1.74
C ILE A 160 -17.39 -10.09 -1.54
N ARG A 161 -18.27 -9.55 -0.69
CA ARG A 161 -18.34 -8.11 -0.40
C ARG A 161 -17.05 -7.58 0.21
N TRP A 162 -16.40 -8.36 1.08
CA TRP A 162 -15.09 -8.00 1.62
C TRP A 162 -14.03 -7.92 0.52
N VAL A 163 -13.94 -8.91 -0.38
CA VAL A 163 -12.99 -8.90 -1.51
C VAL A 163 -13.26 -7.71 -2.43
N GLU A 164 -14.52 -7.44 -2.79
CA GLU A 164 -14.89 -6.30 -3.62
C GLU A 164 -14.49 -4.96 -2.99
N ALA A 165 -14.73 -4.79 -1.69
CA ALA A 165 -14.33 -3.60 -0.95
C ALA A 165 -12.81 -3.41 -0.92
N GLN A 166 -12.04 -4.49 -0.75
CA GLN A 166 -10.57 -4.43 -0.81
C GLN A 166 -10.07 -4.05 -2.21
N ILE A 167 -10.67 -4.60 -3.27
CA ILE A 167 -10.34 -4.24 -4.65
C ILE A 167 -10.64 -2.76 -4.90
N ALA A 168 -11.79 -2.26 -4.43
CA ALA A 168 -12.16 -0.86 -4.56
C ALA A 168 -11.18 0.06 -3.81
N ALA A 169 -10.78 -0.32 -2.58
CA ALA A 169 -9.79 0.42 -1.80
C ALA A 169 -8.42 0.45 -2.49
N ALA A 170 -7.96 -0.67 -3.05
CA ALA A 170 -6.70 -0.75 -3.79
C ALA A 170 -6.70 0.18 -5.02
N LYS A 171 -7.80 0.16 -5.80
CA LYS A 171 -7.97 1.06 -6.96
C LYS A 171 -7.96 2.54 -6.55
N ALA A 172 -8.60 2.88 -5.43
CA ALA A 172 -8.62 4.25 -4.90
C ALA A 172 -7.23 4.74 -4.48
N ASP A 173 -6.33 3.82 -4.10
CA ASP A 173 -4.93 4.11 -3.77
C ASP A 173 -4.01 4.16 -5.00
N GLY A 174 -4.52 3.91 -6.20
CA GLY A 174 -3.74 3.89 -7.45
C GLY A 174 -2.86 2.64 -7.61
N ARG A 175 -3.25 1.53 -6.97
CA ARG A 175 -2.62 0.21 -7.11
C ARG A 175 -3.39 -0.69 -8.07
#